data_AF-A0A1G5ALJ2-F1
#
_entry.id   AF-A0A1G5ALJ2-F1
#
_cell.length_a   1.000
_cell.length_b   1.000
_cell.length_c   1.000
_cell.angle_alpha   90.00
_cell.angle_beta   90.00
_cell.angle_gamma   90.00
#
_symmetry.space_group_name_H-M   'P 1'
#
loop_
_entity.id
_entity.type
_entity.pdbx_description
1 polymer ?
#
loop_
_entity_poly.entity_id
_entity_poly.type
_entity_poly.pdbx_seq_one_letter_code
_entity_poly.pdbx_strand_id
1 'polypeptide(L)'
;MKTIAFLLLLSSVVNAQVGINTATPDASSVLDVSATDKGMLIPRVSLVSLSDGTAPILNPAVSTLVYNTNQPMVGGLVRGFYYWNGAVWVRLATQPEDKWTRNPFSGAMSPATPTDWVGIGTASPQQRLDVAGKIRIADGTQGQGRVLVSDANGAGTWTDNVAITPSVIGTFGSGVTVGNGATVGNITANFNSGVSITLPPGKWMIFGTFLMQAYLPYDGSMFVRTMFSCNPTTAVGCDTVIGGLMSGEVSGPSHFSILNGQSVIWNQSGANRTYYLFVNVTKYGNVPTTTTLNAFGSSFWAENMLSAIPMN
;
A
#
# COMPACT_ATOMS: atom_id res chain seq x y z
N MET A 1 -68.34 -62.64 62.54
CA MET A 1 -68.22 -62.78 61.07
C MET A 1 -66.83 -62.29 60.69
N LYS A 2 -66.03 -63.08 59.98
CA LYS A 2 -64.61 -62.78 59.70
C LYS A 2 -64.52 -61.75 58.56
N THR A 3 -63.96 -60.57 58.82
CA THR A 3 -63.70 -59.56 57.80
C THR A 3 -62.46 -59.99 57.01
N ILE A 4 -62.65 -60.42 55.76
CA ILE A 4 -61.53 -60.67 54.83
C ILE A 4 -61.14 -59.31 54.23
N ALA A 5 -59.97 -58.81 54.61
CA ALA A 5 -59.38 -57.63 54.01
C ALA A 5 -58.75 -58.01 52.66
N PHE A 6 -59.33 -57.52 51.57
CA PHE A 6 -58.82 -57.69 50.21
C PHE A 6 -57.74 -56.62 49.94
N LEU A 7 -56.47 -57.02 49.89
CA LEU A 7 -55.35 -56.12 49.63
C LEU A 7 -55.18 -55.94 48.12
N LEU A 8 -55.51 -54.75 47.60
CA LEU A 8 -55.29 -54.39 46.19
C LEU A 8 -53.80 -54.07 45.97
N LEU A 9 -53.09 -54.92 45.21
CA LEU A 9 -51.73 -54.63 44.76
C LEU A 9 -51.77 -53.58 43.64
N LEU A 10 -51.45 -52.32 43.95
CA LEU A 10 -51.17 -51.30 42.93
C LEU A 10 -49.77 -51.54 42.36
N SER A 11 -49.68 -51.95 41.09
CA SER A 11 -48.42 -51.98 40.35
C SER A 11 -48.12 -50.60 39.77
N SER A 12 -47.16 -49.86 40.36
CA SER A 12 -46.57 -48.68 39.72
C SER A 12 -45.34 -49.08 38.91
N VAL A 13 -45.28 -48.66 37.65
CA VAL A 13 -44.05 -48.74 36.85
C VAL A 13 -43.10 -47.64 37.30
N VAL A 14 -41.92 -48.02 37.79
CA VAL A 14 -40.83 -47.09 38.12
C VAL A 14 -39.78 -47.21 37.03
N ASN A 15 -39.49 -46.12 36.31
CA ASN A 15 -38.36 -46.07 35.38
C ASN A 15 -37.08 -45.87 36.19
N ALA A 16 -36.13 -46.81 36.11
CA ALA A 16 -34.84 -46.67 36.76
C ALA A 16 -33.82 -46.08 35.77
N GLN A 17 -33.33 -44.88 36.07
CA GLN A 17 -32.13 -44.30 35.45
C GLN A 17 -30.88 -45.02 35.97
N VAL A 18 -29.85 -45.14 35.13
CA VAL A 18 -28.60 -45.82 35.51
C VAL A 18 -27.64 -44.79 36.09
N GLY A 19 -27.45 -44.83 37.41
CA GLY A 19 -26.38 -44.11 38.09
C GLY A 19 -25.18 -45.01 38.32
N ILE A 20 -23.99 -44.57 37.90
CA ILE A 20 -22.72 -45.18 38.30
C ILE A 20 -22.03 -44.22 39.25
N ASN A 21 -21.87 -44.66 40.51
CA ASN A 21 -21.23 -43.89 41.58
C ASN A 21 -21.99 -42.58 41.96
N THR A 22 -23.30 -42.53 41.70
CA THR A 22 -24.23 -41.50 42.19
C THR A 22 -25.59 -42.14 42.53
N ALA A 23 -26.17 -41.76 43.67
CA ALA A 23 -27.51 -42.19 44.08
C ALA A 23 -28.63 -41.30 43.53
N THR A 24 -28.27 -40.15 42.97
CA THR A 24 -29.19 -39.18 42.38
C THR A 24 -28.71 -38.81 40.97
N PRO A 25 -28.85 -39.72 39.98
CA PRO A 25 -28.53 -39.39 38.60
C PRO A 25 -29.30 -38.15 38.13
N ASP A 26 -28.66 -37.31 37.33
CA ASP A 26 -29.29 -36.12 36.76
C ASP A 26 -30.54 -36.53 35.96
N ALA A 27 -31.67 -35.87 36.23
CA ALA A 27 -32.97 -36.19 35.64
C ALA A 27 -33.01 -36.03 34.10
N SER A 28 -32.04 -35.34 33.50
CA SER A 28 -31.87 -35.20 32.05
C SER A 28 -31.06 -36.34 31.41
N SER A 29 -30.59 -37.32 32.19
CA SER A 29 -29.72 -38.40 31.71
C SER A 29 -30.32 -39.80 31.91
N VAL A 30 -30.12 -40.68 30.92
CA VAL A 30 -30.45 -42.11 31.05
C VAL A 30 -29.32 -42.86 31.76
N LEU A 31 -28.08 -42.38 31.61
CA LEU A 31 -26.87 -42.86 32.27
C LEU A 31 -26.10 -41.65 32.83
N ASP A 32 -25.90 -41.62 34.14
CA ASP A 32 -25.07 -40.63 34.84
C ASP A 32 -23.88 -41.33 35.50
N VAL A 33 -22.66 -40.84 35.25
CA VAL A 33 -21.43 -41.41 35.77
C VAL A 33 -20.65 -40.32 36.49
N SER A 34 -20.56 -40.43 37.82
CA SER A 34 -19.90 -39.42 38.66
C SER A 34 -18.58 -39.91 39.22
N ALA A 35 -17.49 -39.21 38.90
CA ALA A 35 -16.17 -39.40 39.51
C ALA A 35 -15.33 -38.13 39.33
N THR A 36 -14.46 -37.82 40.30
CA THR A 36 -13.55 -36.67 40.22
C THR A 36 -12.16 -37.04 39.70
N ASP A 37 -11.80 -38.32 39.74
CA ASP A 37 -10.47 -38.85 39.42
C ASP A 37 -10.49 -40.04 38.45
N LYS A 38 -11.66 -40.39 37.88
CA LYS A 38 -11.85 -41.49 36.90
C LYS A 38 -12.51 -40.98 35.63
N GLY A 39 -12.27 -41.68 34.52
CA GLY A 39 -12.96 -41.49 33.25
C GLY A 39 -13.75 -42.73 32.83
N MET A 40 -14.51 -42.61 31.74
CA MET A 40 -15.25 -43.72 31.14
C MET A 40 -14.47 -44.34 29.98
N LEU A 41 -14.26 -45.65 30.02
CA LEU A 41 -13.80 -46.41 28.86
C LEU A 41 -14.99 -46.77 27.98
N ILE A 42 -15.08 -46.10 26.84
CA ILE A 42 -15.98 -46.44 25.74
C ILE A 42 -15.48 -47.72 25.03
N PRO A 43 -16.37 -48.52 24.40
CA PRO A 43 -15.97 -49.68 23.61
C PRO A 43 -14.79 -49.40 22.66
N ARG A 44 -13.76 -50.24 22.77
CA ARG A 44 -12.54 -50.17 21.96
C ARG A 44 -12.67 -51.15 20.81
N VAL A 45 -12.73 -50.65 19.58
CA VAL A 45 -13.01 -51.45 18.39
C VAL A 45 -11.97 -51.16 17.30
N SER A 46 -11.67 -52.16 16.47
CA SER A 46 -10.83 -52.01 15.28
C SER A 46 -11.76 -51.81 14.08
N LEU A 47 -12.03 -50.56 13.69
CA LEU A 47 -12.96 -50.27 12.60
C LEU A 47 -12.38 -50.73 11.26
N VAL A 48 -13.14 -51.46 10.45
CA VAL A 48 -12.60 -51.97 9.16
C VAL A 48 -12.69 -50.92 8.05
N SER A 49 -13.71 -50.07 8.10
CA SER A 49 -13.93 -48.98 7.15
C SER A 49 -14.70 -47.84 7.83
N LEU A 50 -14.55 -46.62 7.33
CA LEU A 50 -15.34 -45.47 7.78
C LEU A 50 -16.77 -45.51 7.24
N SER A 51 -17.03 -46.18 6.13
CA SER A 51 -18.34 -46.19 5.46
C SER A 51 -19.09 -47.52 5.58
N ASP A 52 -18.56 -48.46 6.36
CA ASP A 52 -19.13 -49.79 6.51
C ASP A 52 -19.66 -49.99 7.93
N GLY A 53 -20.98 -50.16 8.03
CA GLY A 53 -21.70 -50.44 9.28
C GLY A 53 -21.90 -51.92 9.55
N THR A 54 -21.07 -52.82 8.99
CA THR A 54 -21.29 -54.27 9.08
C THR A 54 -20.37 -54.99 10.08
N ALA A 55 -19.10 -54.57 10.22
CA ALA A 55 -18.16 -55.11 11.21
C ALA A 55 -17.11 -54.06 11.63
N PRO A 56 -16.67 -54.03 12.90
CA PRO A 56 -17.00 -54.92 14.03
C PRO A 56 -18.32 -54.57 14.75
N ILE A 57 -19.00 -53.52 14.31
CA ILE A 57 -20.31 -53.10 14.86
C ILE A 57 -21.31 -53.21 13.72
N LEU A 58 -22.23 -54.16 13.86
CA LEU A 58 -23.27 -54.43 12.87
C LEU A 58 -24.46 -53.48 13.09
N ASN A 59 -24.88 -52.78 12.04
CA ASN A 59 -25.97 -51.82 12.04
C ASN A 59 -25.88 -50.80 13.20
N PRO A 60 -24.76 -50.05 13.34
CA PRO A 60 -24.61 -49.08 14.42
C PRO A 60 -25.76 -48.06 14.40
N ALA A 61 -26.34 -47.80 15.57
CA ALA A 61 -27.31 -46.72 15.70
C ALA A 61 -26.62 -45.35 15.55
N VAL A 62 -27.33 -44.33 15.06
CA VAL A 62 -26.82 -42.96 15.02
C VAL A 62 -26.38 -42.54 16.42
N SER A 63 -25.24 -41.85 16.51
CA SER A 63 -24.57 -41.44 17.75
C SER A 63 -23.92 -42.57 18.56
N THR A 64 -23.80 -43.79 18.01
CA THR A 64 -22.96 -44.83 18.63
C THR A 64 -21.53 -44.32 18.74
N LEU A 65 -20.98 -44.24 19.95
CA LEU A 65 -19.62 -43.75 20.24
C LEU A 65 -18.67 -44.92 20.49
N VAL A 66 -17.51 -44.91 19.84
CA VAL A 66 -16.43 -45.89 20.03
C VAL A 66 -15.04 -45.27 20.03
N TYR A 67 -14.09 -46.00 20.60
CA TYR A 67 -12.66 -45.70 20.44
C TYR A 67 -12.04 -46.64 19.41
N ASN A 68 -11.69 -46.12 18.24
CA ASN A 68 -10.99 -46.86 17.20
C ASN A 68 -9.54 -47.15 17.62
N THR A 69 -9.14 -48.43 17.61
CA THR A 69 -7.81 -48.88 18.08
C THR A 69 -6.76 -48.97 16.97
N ASN A 70 -7.19 -48.94 15.70
CA ASN A 70 -6.30 -49.07 14.55
C ASN A 70 -5.15 -48.07 14.60
N GLN A 71 -3.95 -48.54 14.26
CA GLN A 71 -2.84 -47.64 13.92
C GLN A 71 -3.19 -46.89 12.63
N PRO A 72 -2.56 -45.73 12.35
CA PRO A 72 -2.79 -45.00 11.11
C PRO A 72 -2.58 -45.92 9.90
N MET A 73 -3.66 -46.16 9.15
CA MET A 73 -3.62 -46.94 7.91
C MET A 73 -3.96 -46.05 6.73
N VAL A 74 -3.51 -46.46 5.54
CA VAL A 74 -3.89 -45.86 4.25
C VAL A 74 -5.43 -45.93 4.14
N GLY A 75 -6.10 -44.79 3.98
CA GLY A 75 -7.58 -44.69 3.96
C GLY A 75 -8.22 -43.83 5.05
N GLY A 76 -7.42 -43.14 5.89
CA GLY A 76 -7.93 -42.13 6.83
C GLY A 76 -8.43 -42.70 8.18
N LEU A 77 -8.36 -44.01 8.39
CA LEU A 77 -8.59 -44.63 9.69
C LEU A 77 -7.40 -44.37 10.61
N VAL A 78 -7.61 -43.45 11.55
CA VAL A 78 -6.64 -43.10 12.59
C VAL A 78 -7.20 -43.48 13.96
N ARG A 79 -6.34 -43.86 14.91
CA ARG A 79 -6.72 -44.05 16.31
C ARG A 79 -7.46 -42.83 16.87
N GLY A 80 -8.52 -43.04 17.64
CA GLY A 80 -9.27 -41.95 18.27
C GLY A 80 -10.73 -42.27 18.54
N PHE A 81 -11.48 -41.29 19.04
CA PHE A 81 -12.92 -41.41 19.23
C PHE A 81 -13.67 -41.20 17.91
N TYR A 82 -14.68 -42.02 17.65
CA TYR A 82 -15.55 -41.93 16.48
C TYR A 82 -17.00 -42.09 16.92
N TYR A 83 -17.90 -41.37 16.25
CA TYR A 83 -19.34 -41.61 16.34
C TYR A 83 -19.93 -41.97 14.99
N TRP A 84 -20.96 -42.80 14.96
CA TRP A 84 -21.70 -43.11 13.74
C TRP A 84 -22.71 -42.00 13.44
N ASN A 85 -22.66 -41.40 12.25
CA ASN A 85 -23.61 -40.34 11.87
C ASN A 85 -24.86 -40.87 11.12
N GLY A 86 -24.97 -42.19 10.94
CA GLY A 86 -26.02 -42.82 10.13
C GLY A 86 -25.53 -43.39 8.79
N ALA A 87 -24.36 -42.95 8.31
CA ALA A 87 -23.79 -43.38 7.03
C ALA A 87 -22.27 -43.63 7.09
N VAL A 88 -21.55 -42.86 7.90
CA VAL A 88 -20.11 -42.98 8.08
C VAL A 88 -19.71 -42.79 9.55
N TRP A 89 -18.59 -43.38 9.95
CA TRP A 89 -17.90 -43.10 11.18
C TRP A 89 -17.19 -41.75 11.08
N VAL A 90 -17.61 -40.81 11.91
CA VAL A 90 -17.02 -39.47 12.00
C VAL A 90 -16.11 -39.44 13.22
N ARG A 91 -14.85 -39.09 13.02
CA ARG A 91 -13.89 -38.90 14.11
C ARG A 91 -14.34 -37.69 14.94
N LEU A 92 -14.44 -37.82 16.27
CA LEU A 92 -14.52 -36.64 17.13
C LEU A 92 -13.15 -35.97 17.08
N ALA A 93 -13.13 -34.73 16.58
CA ALA A 93 -11.93 -33.95 16.35
C ALA A 93 -10.99 -34.00 17.57
N THR A 94 -9.71 -34.31 17.32
CA THR A 94 -8.64 -33.77 18.15
C THR A 94 -8.43 -32.36 17.65
N GLN A 95 -8.90 -31.34 18.37
CA GLN A 95 -8.57 -29.98 17.98
C GLN A 95 -7.03 -29.78 17.96
N PRO A 96 -6.49 -28.97 17.02
CA PRO A 96 -7.26 -28.10 16.14
C PRO A 96 -7.33 -28.56 14.69
N GLU A 97 -8.55 -28.66 14.19
CA GLU A 97 -8.86 -28.45 12.77
C GLU A 97 -8.88 -26.94 12.45
N ASP A 98 -8.61 -26.09 13.44
CA ASP A 98 -8.44 -24.65 13.29
C ASP A 98 -7.22 -24.38 12.40
N LYS A 99 -7.50 -24.04 11.14
CA LYS A 99 -6.49 -23.67 10.13
C LYS A 99 -5.62 -22.47 10.56
N TRP A 100 -6.08 -21.73 11.58
CA TRP A 100 -5.38 -20.61 12.18
C TRP A 100 -5.29 -20.79 13.69
N THR A 101 -4.08 -20.77 14.22
CA THR A 101 -3.83 -20.78 15.66
C THR A 101 -3.59 -19.36 16.15
N ARG A 102 -4.16 -19.00 17.31
CA ARG A 102 -3.87 -17.75 18.01
C ARG A 102 -2.98 -18.04 19.20
N ASN A 103 -1.80 -17.44 19.26
CA ASN A 103 -0.97 -17.46 20.45
C ASN A 103 -1.68 -16.66 21.56
N PRO A 104 -2.05 -17.30 22.69
CA PRO A 104 -2.81 -16.63 23.75
C PRO A 104 -2.01 -15.56 24.49
N PHE A 105 -0.67 -15.63 24.48
CA PHE A 105 0.21 -14.68 25.16
C PHE A 105 0.54 -13.47 24.31
N SER A 106 0.90 -13.66 23.04
CA SER A 106 1.25 -12.55 22.13
C SER A 106 0.06 -12.02 21.33
N GLY A 107 -1.06 -12.74 21.31
CA GLY A 107 -2.19 -12.46 20.43
C GLY A 107 -1.92 -12.72 18.94
N ALA A 108 -0.72 -13.19 18.58
CA ALA A 108 -0.35 -13.45 17.19
C ALA A 108 -1.23 -14.54 16.60
N MET A 109 -1.78 -14.29 15.41
CA MET A 109 -2.49 -15.29 14.61
C MET A 109 -1.56 -15.80 13.50
N SER A 110 -1.40 -17.11 13.40
CA SER A 110 -0.61 -17.75 12.35
C SER A 110 -1.34 -18.97 11.81
N PRO A 111 -1.03 -19.43 10.58
CA PRO A 111 -1.48 -20.74 10.12
C PRO A 111 -1.09 -21.84 11.12
N ALA A 112 -1.90 -22.90 11.19
CA ALA A 112 -1.66 -24.02 12.10
C ALA A 112 -0.27 -24.63 11.92
N THR A 113 0.19 -24.72 10.67
CA THR A 113 1.58 -25.05 10.33
C THR A 113 2.27 -23.82 9.72
N PRO A 114 3.40 -23.34 10.28
CA PRO A 114 4.09 -22.14 9.80
C PRO A 114 4.52 -22.16 8.32
N THR A 115 4.48 -23.32 7.69
CA THR A 115 4.78 -23.56 6.27
C THR A 115 3.57 -23.44 5.35
N ASP A 116 2.36 -23.32 5.89
CA ASP A 116 1.14 -23.24 5.09
C ASP A 116 1.12 -21.97 4.22
N TRP A 117 0.54 -22.11 3.03
CA TRP A 117 0.30 -20.98 2.12
C TRP A 117 -1.15 -20.52 2.29
N VAL A 118 -1.35 -19.20 2.25
CA VAL A 118 -2.65 -18.56 2.40
C VAL A 118 -3.15 -18.15 1.02
N GLY A 119 -4.12 -18.89 0.48
CA GLY A 119 -4.87 -18.52 -0.72
C GLY A 119 -6.20 -17.85 -0.36
N ILE A 120 -6.44 -16.63 -0.86
CA ILE A 120 -7.73 -15.94 -0.76
C ILE A 120 -8.34 -15.89 -2.16
N GLY A 121 -9.44 -16.61 -2.37
CA GLY A 121 -10.06 -16.75 -3.70
C GLY A 121 -9.35 -17.73 -4.64
N THR A 122 -8.31 -18.43 -4.17
CA THR A 122 -7.60 -19.49 -4.92
C THR A 122 -7.31 -20.69 -4.02
N ALA A 123 -7.52 -21.91 -4.53
CA ALA A 123 -7.14 -23.16 -3.87
C ALA A 123 -5.73 -23.64 -4.26
N SER A 124 -5.09 -22.96 -5.20
CA SER A 124 -3.74 -23.27 -5.69
C SER A 124 -2.90 -21.99 -5.69
N PRO A 125 -2.55 -21.47 -4.49
CA PRO A 125 -1.72 -20.28 -4.38
C PRO A 125 -0.36 -20.51 -5.03
N GLN A 126 0.18 -19.50 -5.73
CA GLN A 126 1.51 -19.50 -6.34
C GLN A 126 2.58 -18.82 -5.47
N GLN A 127 2.15 -18.18 -4.38
CA GLN A 127 2.98 -17.52 -3.38
C GLN A 127 2.47 -17.85 -1.97
N ARG A 128 3.29 -17.58 -0.93
CA ARG A 128 2.89 -17.86 0.47
C ARG A 128 1.63 -17.10 0.90
N LEU A 129 1.40 -15.91 0.35
CA LEU A 129 0.13 -15.20 0.39
C LEU A 129 -0.26 -14.91 -1.05
N ASP A 130 -1.38 -15.46 -1.50
CA ASP A 130 -1.89 -15.27 -2.86
C ASP A 130 -3.36 -14.86 -2.81
N VAL A 131 -3.70 -13.74 -3.44
CA VAL A 131 -5.04 -13.14 -3.41
C VAL A 131 -5.54 -13.01 -4.84
N ALA A 132 -6.47 -13.89 -5.21
CA ALA A 132 -7.20 -13.79 -6.47
C ALA A 132 -8.34 -12.75 -6.33
N GLY A 133 -7.98 -11.47 -6.31
CA GLY A 133 -8.91 -10.38 -6.12
C GLY A 133 -8.24 -9.03 -5.85
N LYS A 134 -9.00 -8.09 -5.29
CA LYS A 134 -8.47 -6.79 -4.86
C LYS A 134 -8.00 -6.85 -3.41
N ILE A 135 -6.92 -6.13 -3.10
CA ILE A 135 -6.42 -5.95 -1.74
C ILE A 135 -6.78 -4.53 -1.29
N ARG A 136 -7.31 -4.39 -0.06
CA ARG A 136 -7.47 -3.10 0.61
C ARG A 136 -6.50 -3.04 1.80
N ILE A 137 -5.59 -2.06 1.78
CA ILE A 137 -4.68 -1.75 2.89
C ILE A 137 -5.02 -0.34 3.35
N ALA A 138 -5.50 -0.21 4.58
CA ALA A 138 -5.90 1.09 5.15
C ALA A 138 -5.21 1.27 6.51
N ASP A 139 -4.25 2.18 6.55
CA ASP A 139 -3.46 2.55 7.74
C ASP A 139 -3.72 4.00 8.20
N GLY A 140 -4.63 4.70 7.51
CA GLY A 140 -4.95 6.12 7.72
C GLY A 140 -4.22 7.06 6.78
N THR A 141 -3.19 6.59 6.07
CA THR A 141 -2.38 7.37 5.12
C THR A 141 -2.68 7.04 3.65
N GLN A 142 -3.51 6.04 3.37
CA GLN A 142 -4.03 5.78 2.02
C GLN A 142 -4.79 6.99 1.47
N GLY A 143 -4.65 7.25 0.16
CA GLY A 143 -5.31 8.36 -0.53
C GLY A 143 -5.39 8.15 -2.04
N GLN A 144 -6.23 8.91 -2.72
CA GLN A 144 -6.30 8.88 -4.18
C GLN A 144 -4.94 9.25 -4.77
N GLY A 145 -4.39 8.40 -5.66
CA GLY A 145 -3.10 8.63 -6.32
C GLY A 145 -1.86 8.29 -5.47
N ARG A 146 -2.02 7.84 -4.23
CA ARG A 146 -0.89 7.35 -3.42
C ARG A 146 -0.47 5.94 -3.84
N VAL A 147 0.80 5.63 -3.63
CA VAL A 147 1.40 4.32 -3.89
C VAL A 147 1.95 3.73 -2.59
N LEU A 148 1.88 2.40 -2.46
CA LEU A 148 2.47 1.69 -1.33
C LEU A 148 3.96 1.47 -1.63
N VAL A 149 4.84 1.97 -0.75
CA VAL A 149 6.29 1.84 -0.88
C VAL A 149 6.84 1.13 0.35
N SER A 150 7.85 0.27 0.12
CA SER A 150 8.53 -0.48 1.18
C SER A 150 9.72 0.29 1.72
N ASP A 151 9.94 0.21 3.04
CA ASP A 151 11.23 0.58 3.66
C ASP A 151 12.28 -0.54 3.52
N ALA A 152 13.45 -0.35 4.14
CA ALA A 152 14.55 -1.31 4.12
C ALA A 152 14.25 -2.64 4.85
N ASN A 153 13.21 -2.67 5.69
CA ASN A 153 12.78 -3.85 6.45
C ASN A 153 11.56 -4.54 5.82
N GLY A 154 11.02 -4.04 4.70
CA GLY A 154 9.84 -4.60 4.06
C GLY A 154 8.51 -4.00 4.52
N ALA A 155 8.52 -2.97 5.38
CA ALA A 155 7.29 -2.34 5.87
C ALA A 155 6.71 -1.39 4.81
N GLY A 156 5.47 -1.65 4.40
CA GLY A 156 4.76 -0.82 3.43
C GLY A 156 4.14 0.41 4.08
N THR A 157 4.33 1.59 3.46
CA THR A 157 3.66 2.86 3.83
C THR A 157 3.09 3.53 2.58
N TRP A 158 1.90 4.14 2.67
CA TRP A 158 1.37 4.94 1.57
C TRP A 158 2.10 6.28 1.47
N THR A 159 2.68 6.55 0.30
CA THR A 159 3.36 7.80 0.01
C THR A 159 2.73 8.51 -1.19
N ASP A 160 2.94 9.82 -1.26
CA ASP A 160 2.60 10.60 -2.46
C ASP A 160 3.43 10.08 -3.63
N ASN A 161 2.75 9.80 -4.74
CA ASN A 161 3.41 9.21 -5.89
C ASN A 161 4.07 10.29 -6.75
N VAL A 162 5.40 10.28 -6.80
CA VAL A 162 6.19 11.18 -7.65
C VAL A 162 6.04 10.82 -9.14
N ALA A 163 5.58 9.59 -9.45
CA ALA A 163 5.38 9.12 -10.82
C ALA A 163 4.00 9.47 -11.44
N ILE A 164 3.06 10.09 -10.71
CA ILE A 164 1.80 10.61 -11.29
C ILE A 164 1.73 12.12 -11.28
N THR A 165 2.68 12.84 -10.64
CA THR A 165 2.67 14.29 -10.77
C THR A 165 3.08 14.63 -12.21
N PRO A 166 2.15 15.11 -13.05
CA PRO A 166 2.45 15.33 -14.45
C PRO A 166 3.54 16.38 -14.59
N SER A 167 4.26 16.37 -15.72
CA SER A 167 5.15 17.46 -16.04
C SER A 167 4.36 18.77 -16.08
N VAL A 168 4.96 19.83 -15.54
CA VAL A 168 4.37 21.16 -15.56
C VAL A 168 5.02 21.94 -16.69
N ILE A 169 4.23 22.63 -17.50
CA ILE A 169 4.72 23.52 -18.56
C ILE A 169 4.64 24.97 -18.08
N GLY A 170 5.68 25.74 -18.37
CA GLY A 170 5.71 27.18 -18.09
C GLY A 170 4.79 27.97 -19.00
N THR A 171 4.31 29.11 -18.50
CA THR A 171 3.53 30.08 -19.25
C THR A 171 4.44 31.20 -19.75
N PHE A 172 4.29 31.58 -21.02
CA PHE A 172 5.07 32.64 -21.68
C PHE A 172 4.21 33.88 -21.91
N GLY A 173 4.78 35.06 -21.67
CA GLY A 173 4.12 36.36 -21.85
C GLY A 173 4.49 37.04 -23.16
N SER A 174 4.46 38.38 -23.16
CA SER A 174 4.96 39.21 -24.28
C SER A 174 6.48 39.17 -24.44
N GLY A 175 7.20 38.69 -23.42
CA GLY A 175 8.65 38.80 -23.32
C GLY A 175 9.10 40.17 -22.81
N VAL A 176 10.41 40.28 -22.57
CA VAL A 176 11.04 41.51 -22.09
C VAL A 176 12.21 41.92 -22.97
N THR A 177 12.41 43.23 -23.13
CA THR A 177 13.57 43.80 -23.82
C THR A 177 14.49 44.44 -22.80
N VAL A 178 15.76 44.01 -22.76
CA VAL A 178 16.71 44.35 -21.69
C VAL A 178 18.02 44.85 -22.25
N GLY A 179 18.67 45.77 -21.56
CA GLY A 179 20.04 46.22 -21.89
C GLY A 179 20.14 47.60 -22.53
N ASN A 180 19.02 48.28 -22.80
CA ASN A 180 19.05 49.65 -23.31
C ASN A 180 19.66 50.59 -22.26
N GLY A 181 20.65 51.39 -22.68
CA GLY A 181 21.41 52.27 -21.81
C GLY A 181 22.49 51.56 -20.97
N ALA A 182 22.57 50.22 -21.00
CA ALA A 182 23.58 49.49 -20.25
C ALA A 182 24.96 49.67 -20.90
N THR A 183 25.95 50.04 -20.09
CA THR A 183 27.36 50.15 -20.48
C THR A 183 28.06 48.80 -20.44
N VAL A 184 29.11 48.65 -21.24
CA VAL A 184 29.95 47.44 -21.27
C VAL A 184 30.57 47.18 -19.89
N GLY A 185 30.64 45.90 -19.51
CA GLY A 185 31.19 45.44 -18.24
C GLY A 185 30.25 45.55 -17.03
N ASN A 186 29.05 46.15 -17.18
CA ASN A 186 28.08 46.28 -16.10
C ASN A 186 26.89 45.33 -16.27
N ILE A 187 26.44 44.75 -15.15
CA ILE A 187 25.21 43.95 -15.11
C ILE A 187 24.00 44.87 -15.01
N THR A 188 22.96 44.58 -15.78
CA THR A 188 21.68 45.30 -15.63
C THR A 188 20.96 44.89 -14.35
N ALA A 189 19.91 45.64 -13.99
CA ALA A 189 18.91 45.14 -13.06
C ALA A 189 18.30 43.81 -13.57
N ASN A 190 17.67 43.06 -12.65
CA ASN A 190 16.87 41.90 -13.00
C ASN A 190 15.49 42.36 -13.48
N PHE A 191 15.08 41.90 -14.65
CA PHE A 191 13.77 42.19 -15.23
C PHE A 191 12.92 40.93 -15.27
N ASN A 192 11.65 41.03 -14.91
CA ASN A 192 10.72 39.92 -15.11
C ASN A 192 10.56 39.68 -16.62
N SER A 193 10.80 38.46 -17.07
CA SER A 193 10.68 38.08 -18.48
C SER A 193 9.22 37.93 -18.96
N GLY A 194 8.27 37.86 -18.03
CA GLY A 194 6.89 37.46 -18.30
C GLY A 194 6.71 35.94 -18.38
N VAL A 195 7.78 35.16 -18.19
CA VAL A 195 7.71 33.69 -18.11
C VAL A 195 7.48 33.27 -16.66
N SER A 196 6.60 32.30 -16.44
CA SER A 196 6.33 31.75 -15.11
C SER A 196 6.02 30.25 -15.14
N ILE A 197 6.12 29.58 -14.00
CA ILE A 197 5.73 28.16 -13.83
C ILE A 197 5.11 27.96 -12.44
N THR A 198 3.99 27.25 -12.37
CA THR A 198 3.28 26.99 -11.10
C THR A 198 3.46 25.55 -10.67
N LEU A 199 4.17 25.34 -9.55
CA LEU A 199 4.56 24.01 -9.09
C LEU A 199 3.77 23.62 -7.83
N PRO A 200 3.17 22.42 -7.78
CA PRO A 200 2.68 21.82 -6.55
C PRO A 200 3.77 21.63 -5.49
N PRO A 201 3.39 21.36 -4.21
CA PRO A 201 4.35 21.01 -3.17
C PRO A 201 5.24 19.84 -3.61
N GLY A 202 6.54 19.94 -3.32
CA GLY A 202 7.51 18.92 -3.73
C GLY A 202 8.77 19.50 -4.36
N LYS A 203 9.72 18.63 -4.68
CA LYS A 203 10.96 18.98 -5.37
C LYS A 203 10.78 18.79 -6.87
N TRP A 204 11.27 19.74 -7.66
CA TRP A 204 11.07 19.82 -9.09
C TRP A 204 12.38 20.16 -9.80
N MET A 205 12.69 19.40 -10.85
CA MET A 205 13.72 19.77 -11.81
C MET A 205 13.07 20.53 -12.95
N ILE A 206 13.54 21.74 -13.19
CA ILE A 206 13.04 22.66 -14.21
C ILE A 206 14.05 22.72 -15.34
N PHE A 207 13.60 22.57 -16.58
CA PHE A 207 14.39 22.71 -17.79
C PHE A 207 13.93 23.95 -18.56
N GLY A 208 14.85 24.83 -18.89
CA GLY A 208 14.59 26.02 -19.69
C GLY A 208 15.43 26.04 -20.95
N THR A 209 14.79 26.31 -22.08
CA THR A 209 15.43 26.65 -23.35
C THR A 209 14.82 27.95 -23.85
N PHE A 210 15.64 28.96 -24.11
CA PHE A 210 15.17 30.28 -24.51
C PHE A 210 15.99 30.81 -25.68
N LEU A 211 15.30 31.31 -26.71
CA LEU A 211 15.93 32.06 -27.79
C LEU A 211 16.43 33.40 -27.25
N MET A 212 17.69 33.71 -27.55
CA MET A 212 18.30 35.00 -27.28
C MET A 212 18.50 35.73 -28.59
N GLN A 213 17.81 36.85 -28.78
CA GLN A 213 18.00 37.73 -29.95
C GLN A 213 18.69 39.03 -29.53
N ALA A 214 19.83 39.33 -30.14
CA ALA A 214 20.51 40.61 -29.99
C ALA A 214 21.26 40.98 -31.27
N TYR A 215 21.15 42.22 -31.73
CA TYR A 215 21.88 42.71 -32.91
C TYR A 215 23.25 43.22 -32.48
N LEU A 216 24.25 42.34 -32.55
CA LEU A 216 25.60 42.60 -32.07
C LEU A 216 26.58 42.77 -33.24
N PRO A 217 27.45 43.79 -33.19
CA PRO A 217 28.52 43.93 -34.16
C PRO A 217 29.62 42.88 -33.92
N TYR A 218 30.60 42.81 -34.82
CA TYR A 218 31.82 42.03 -34.60
C TYR A 218 32.49 42.40 -33.27
N ASP A 219 33.04 41.39 -32.60
CA ASP A 219 33.67 41.50 -31.28
C ASP A 219 32.75 42.05 -30.17
N GLY A 220 31.43 42.00 -30.36
CA GLY A 220 30.44 42.29 -29.32
C GLY A 220 29.77 41.03 -28.81
N SER A 221 29.62 40.88 -27.49
CA SER A 221 28.81 39.80 -26.91
C SER A 221 27.96 40.24 -25.74
N MET A 222 26.92 39.48 -25.47
CA MET A 222 26.05 39.63 -24.30
C MET A 222 25.95 38.32 -23.56
N PHE A 223 26.30 38.35 -22.28
CA PHE A 223 26.05 37.25 -21.36
C PHE A 223 24.70 37.47 -20.68
N VAL A 224 23.82 36.48 -20.76
CA VAL A 224 22.46 36.51 -20.22
C VAL A 224 22.39 35.55 -19.05
N ARG A 225 21.87 36.01 -17.92
CA ARG A 225 21.58 35.16 -16.75
C ARG A 225 20.12 35.25 -16.39
N THR A 226 19.57 34.13 -15.96
CA THR A 226 18.20 34.06 -15.45
C THR A 226 18.18 33.60 -14.00
N MET A 227 17.10 33.91 -13.29
CA MET A 227 16.81 33.38 -11.95
C MET A 227 15.30 33.22 -11.77
N PHE A 228 14.88 32.31 -10.89
CA PHE A 228 13.48 32.24 -10.46
C PHE A 228 13.23 33.11 -9.23
N SER A 229 12.09 33.79 -9.24
CA SER A 229 11.55 34.51 -8.08
C SER A 229 10.12 34.08 -7.78
N CYS A 230 9.72 34.08 -6.52
CA CYS A 230 8.32 33.90 -6.08
C CYS A 230 7.56 35.23 -6.05
N ASN A 231 8.17 36.33 -6.47
CA ASN A 231 7.53 37.63 -6.56
C ASN A 231 7.51 38.11 -8.02
N PRO A 232 6.36 38.54 -8.57
CA PRO A 232 6.25 38.94 -9.97
C PRO A 232 6.88 40.29 -10.28
N THR A 233 7.15 41.14 -9.29
CA THR A 233 7.67 42.51 -9.51
C THR A 233 9.12 42.65 -9.12
N THR A 234 9.55 41.91 -8.10
CA THR A 234 10.88 42.05 -7.50
C THR A 234 11.65 40.75 -7.61
N ALA A 235 12.89 40.83 -8.09
CA ALA A 235 13.78 39.69 -8.18
C ALA A 235 14.23 39.21 -6.78
N VAL A 236 13.47 38.32 -6.18
CA VAL A 236 13.77 37.69 -4.88
C VAL A 236 13.91 36.18 -5.08
N GLY A 237 15.12 35.65 -4.89
CA GLY A 237 15.35 34.21 -4.96
C GLY A 237 14.64 33.48 -3.83
N CYS A 238 14.01 32.35 -4.14
CA CYS A 238 13.34 31.51 -3.15
C CYS A 238 13.21 30.08 -3.66
N ASP A 239 13.20 29.13 -2.72
CA ASP A 239 13.00 27.69 -2.93
C ASP A 239 14.02 27.00 -3.87
N THR A 240 14.96 27.73 -4.47
CA THR A 240 16.02 27.17 -5.31
C THR A 240 17.03 26.41 -4.48
N VAL A 241 17.22 25.12 -4.79
CA VAL A 241 18.08 24.21 -4.03
C VAL A 241 19.39 23.91 -4.77
N ILE A 242 19.35 23.78 -6.10
CA ILE A 242 20.51 23.45 -6.95
C ILE A 242 20.38 24.20 -8.28
N GLY A 243 21.50 24.68 -8.84
CA GLY A 243 21.54 25.26 -10.20
C GLY A 243 20.80 26.59 -10.29
N GLY A 244 21.25 27.60 -9.54
CA GLY A 244 20.49 28.84 -9.33
C GLY A 244 20.24 29.72 -10.55
N LEU A 245 20.92 29.47 -11.66
CA LEU A 245 20.88 30.33 -12.84
C LEU A 245 20.95 29.49 -14.12
N MET A 246 20.03 29.71 -15.05
CA MET A 246 20.19 29.28 -16.45
C MET A 246 20.81 30.45 -17.21
N SER A 247 21.92 30.23 -17.92
CA SER A 247 22.74 31.30 -18.50
C SER A 247 23.25 30.93 -19.88
N GLY A 248 23.58 31.93 -20.69
CA GLY A 248 24.13 31.72 -22.03
C GLY A 248 24.75 33.00 -22.59
N GLU A 249 25.42 32.87 -23.73
CA GLU A 249 26.02 33.97 -24.45
C GLU A 249 25.42 34.09 -25.86
N VAL A 250 25.19 35.33 -26.30
CA VAL A 250 25.00 35.67 -27.71
C VAL A 250 26.16 36.55 -28.15
N SER A 251 26.84 36.16 -29.23
CA SER A 251 28.05 36.83 -29.72
C SER A 251 27.84 37.24 -31.18
N GLY A 252 28.24 38.48 -31.50
CA GLY A 252 28.22 38.99 -32.85
C GLY A 252 29.24 38.27 -33.75
N PRO A 253 28.97 38.17 -35.06
CA PRO A 253 27.86 38.80 -35.77
C PRO A 253 26.55 37.96 -35.78
N SER A 254 26.44 36.91 -34.96
CA SER A 254 25.18 36.16 -34.88
C SER A 254 24.11 37.00 -34.18
N HIS A 255 22.93 37.09 -34.79
CA HIS A 255 21.79 37.78 -34.18
C HIS A 255 21.02 36.92 -33.19
N PHE A 256 21.28 35.60 -33.18
CA PHE A 256 20.57 34.63 -32.36
C PHE A 256 21.52 33.66 -31.67
N SER A 257 21.12 33.22 -30.49
CA SER A 257 21.73 32.12 -29.73
C SER A 257 20.66 31.46 -28.86
N ILE A 258 21.02 30.36 -28.19
CA ILE A 258 20.13 29.62 -27.30
C ILE A 258 20.70 29.65 -25.89
N LEU A 259 19.86 30.01 -24.92
CA LEU A 259 20.10 29.80 -23.50
C LEU A 259 19.45 28.49 -23.11
N ASN A 260 20.23 27.53 -22.61
CA ASN A 260 19.73 26.28 -22.08
C ASN A 260 20.26 26.07 -20.66
N GLY A 261 19.41 25.51 -19.79
CA GLY A 261 19.85 25.15 -18.45
C GLY A 261 18.76 24.45 -17.65
N GLN A 262 19.14 24.10 -16.43
CA GLN A 262 18.23 23.50 -15.47
C GLN A 262 18.40 24.10 -14.08
N SER A 263 17.31 24.09 -13.31
CA SER A 263 17.28 24.50 -11.92
C SER A 263 16.46 23.52 -11.11
N VAL A 264 16.79 23.34 -9.84
CA VAL A 264 15.98 22.54 -8.91
C VAL A 264 15.30 23.47 -7.90
N ILE A 265 13.98 23.41 -7.86
CA ILE A 265 13.15 24.15 -6.91
C ILE A 265 12.46 23.17 -5.96
N TRP A 266 12.41 23.51 -4.68
CA TRP A 266 11.67 22.76 -3.67
C TRP A 266 10.56 23.61 -3.07
N ASN A 267 9.34 23.43 -3.55
CA ASN A 267 8.17 24.10 -3.02
C ASN A 267 7.77 23.48 -1.67
N GLN A 268 8.16 24.18 -0.59
CA GLN A 268 7.89 23.79 0.80
C GLN A 268 6.59 24.36 1.37
N SER A 269 5.81 25.11 0.56
CA SER A 269 4.70 25.90 1.09
C SER A 269 3.44 25.13 1.44
N GLY A 270 3.39 23.82 1.17
CA GLY A 270 2.20 23.00 1.35
C GLY A 270 1.06 23.34 0.38
N ALA A 271 1.23 24.32 -0.52
CA ALA A 271 0.29 24.71 -1.57
C ALA A 271 1.01 24.92 -2.92
N ASN A 272 0.25 25.07 -4.00
CA ASN A 272 0.82 25.43 -5.31
C ASN A 272 1.46 26.83 -5.24
N ARG A 273 2.64 26.98 -5.84
CA ARG A 273 3.36 28.26 -5.86
C ARG A 273 3.84 28.59 -7.28
N THR A 274 3.68 29.85 -7.68
CA THR A 274 4.14 30.35 -8.97
C THR A 274 5.54 30.97 -8.85
N TYR A 275 6.42 30.57 -9.76
CA TYR A 275 7.77 31.08 -9.89
C TYR A 275 7.90 31.84 -11.21
N TYR A 276 8.47 33.04 -11.16
CA TYR A 276 8.64 33.96 -12.27
C TYR A 276 10.11 34.00 -12.67
N LEU A 277 10.38 33.88 -13.96
CA LEU A 277 11.73 33.93 -14.50
C LEU A 277 12.14 35.39 -14.69
N PHE A 278 13.20 35.80 -13.98
CA PHE A 278 13.85 37.08 -14.17
C PHE A 278 15.11 36.90 -15.00
N VAL A 279 15.48 37.94 -15.74
CA VAL A 279 16.66 37.97 -16.61
C VAL A 279 17.46 39.25 -16.38
N ASN A 280 18.78 39.13 -16.46
CA ASN A 280 19.70 40.27 -16.57
C ASN A 280 20.73 39.99 -17.66
N VAL A 281 21.40 41.05 -18.11
CA VAL A 281 22.43 40.95 -19.15
C VAL A 281 23.70 41.69 -18.73
N THR A 282 24.82 41.24 -19.25
CA THR A 282 26.11 41.95 -19.22
C THR A 282 26.68 42.01 -20.62
N LYS A 283 27.09 43.20 -21.06
CA LYS A 283 27.67 43.43 -22.39
C LYS A 283 29.19 43.37 -22.33
N TYR A 284 29.82 42.81 -23.36
CA TYR A 284 31.27 42.69 -23.50
C TYR A 284 31.72 43.12 -24.90
N GLY A 285 32.92 43.68 -25.00
CA GLY A 285 33.51 44.10 -26.27
C GLY A 285 32.81 45.32 -26.88
N ASN A 286 32.71 45.36 -28.21
CA ASN A 286 32.26 46.55 -28.94
C ASN A 286 30.72 46.65 -29.03
N VAL A 287 30.00 46.71 -27.90
CA VAL A 287 28.53 46.72 -27.91
C VAL A 287 27.98 48.13 -27.61
N PRO A 288 27.19 48.73 -28.53
CA PRO A 288 26.50 49.99 -28.27
C PRO A 288 25.61 49.95 -27.02
N THR A 289 25.51 51.08 -26.32
CA THR A 289 24.63 51.19 -25.13
C THR A 289 23.16 50.98 -25.48
N THR A 290 22.75 51.27 -26.71
CA THR A 290 21.39 51.07 -27.23
C THR A 290 21.07 49.61 -27.58
N THR A 291 22.08 48.73 -27.71
CA THR A 291 21.84 47.31 -28.04
C THR A 291 21.10 46.61 -26.91
N THR A 292 20.11 45.82 -27.28
CA THR A 292 19.22 45.10 -26.36
C THR A 292 19.17 43.61 -26.67
N LEU A 293 18.89 42.82 -25.62
CA LEU A 293 18.31 41.50 -25.74
C LEU A 293 16.81 41.70 -25.96
N ASN A 294 16.29 41.24 -27.10
CA ASN A 294 14.93 41.55 -27.55
C ASN A 294 13.95 40.43 -27.22
N ALA A 295 12.79 40.81 -26.66
CA ALA A 295 11.64 39.91 -26.45
C ALA A 295 11.99 38.56 -25.79
N PHE A 296 12.92 38.56 -24.83
CA PHE A 296 13.33 37.35 -24.11
C PHE A 296 12.14 36.76 -23.35
N GLY A 297 11.91 35.45 -23.52
CA GLY A 297 10.77 34.76 -22.89
C GLY A 297 9.41 35.11 -23.49
N SER A 298 9.36 35.68 -24.70
CA SER A 298 8.11 35.90 -25.41
C SER A 298 7.48 34.59 -25.88
N SER A 299 6.15 34.55 -25.90
CA SER A 299 5.33 33.51 -26.54
C SER A 299 5.39 33.53 -28.07
N PHE A 300 5.98 34.59 -28.66
CA PHE A 300 6.19 34.69 -30.10
C PHE A 300 7.24 33.69 -30.63
N TRP A 301 8.26 33.36 -29.83
CA TRP A 301 9.34 32.46 -30.24
C TRP A 301 8.95 30.99 -29.98
N ALA A 302 8.92 30.17 -31.03
CA ALA A 302 8.53 28.76 -30.93
C ALA A 302 9.64 27.88 -30.31
N GLU A 303 10.87 28.38 -30.26
CA GLU A 303 12.03 27.73 -29.64
C GLU A 303 12.01 27.81 -28.11
N ASN A 304 11.21 28.72 -27.56
CA ASN A 304 11.11 28.91 -26.11
C ASN A 304 10.37 27.74 -25.47
N MET A 305 11.02 27.10 -24.50
CA MET A 305 10.48 25.98 -23.75
C MET A 305 10.81 26.12 -22.27
N LEU A 306 9.81 25.91 -21.41
CA LEU A 306 10.00 25.80 -19.97
C LEU A 306 9.14 24.64 -19.48
N SER A 307 9.76 23.65 -18.86
CA SER A 307 9.06 22.50 -18.30
C SER A 307 9.66 22.08 -16.97
N ALA A 308 8.89 21.38 -16.16
CA ALA A 308 9.36 20.81 -14.91
C ALA A 308 8.87 19.37 -14.74
N ILE A 309 9.74 18.55 -14.16
CA ILE A 309 9.42 17.17 -13.75
C ILE A 309 9.61 17.03 -12.24
N PRO A 310 8.77 16.22 -11.57
CA PRO A 310 8.90 16.00 -10.14
C PRO A 310 10.16 15.17 -9.84
N MET A 311 10.76 15.41 -8.67
CA MET A 311 11.94 14.70 -8.16
C MET A 311 11.61 14.03 -6.82
N ASN A 312 12.22 12.86 -6.60
CA ASN A 312 12.25 12.19 -5.30
C ASN A 312 13.18 12.91 -4.29
#